data_AF-A0A1E3WBV7-F1
#
_entry.id   AF-A0A1E3WBV7-F1
#
_cell.length_a   1.000
_cell.length_b   1.000
_cell.length_c   1.000
_cell.angle_alpha   90.00
_cell.angle_beta   90.00
_cell.angle_gamma   90.00
#
_symmetry.space_group_name_H-M   'P 1'
#
loop_
_entity.id
_entity.type
_entity.pdbx_description
1 polymer ?
#
loop_
_entity_poly.entity_id
_entity_poly.type
_entity_poly.pdbx_seq_one_letter_code
_entity_poly.pdbx_strand_id
1 'polypeptide(L)'
;MKAIYMCDEVDVSVAIRIGLPMEPTLFALVHELKHHWADQELVRAGYVTCGDYNQNELVEKGAEVFAAEFIYPVAEFSDDIKSLGDGKWDVDKIIRFKREVCRAKVSYTFVRKRLERLGLVSRDQFDGVKFQKREEEIYGTPLYKQRWFRDRRRARTS
;
A
#
# COMPACT_ATOMS: atom_id res chain seq x y z
N MET A 1 -11.42 -8.77 1.07
CA MET A 1 -10.47 -9.27 0.07
C MET A 1 -10.23 -8.21 -1.01
N LYS A 2 -8.98 -7.97 -1.41
CA LYS A 2 -8.62 -6.92 -2.41
C LYS A 2 -8.18 -7.51 -3.75
N ALA A 3 -7.50 -8.65 -3.72
CA ALA A 3 -7.24 -9.51 -4.86
C ALA A 3 -7.41 -10.97 -4.42
N ILE A 4 -7.51 -11.87 -5.41
CA ILE A 4 -7.57 -13.32 -5.24
C ILE A 4 -6.60 -13.94 -6.24
N TYR A 5 -5.64 -14.72 -5.75
CA TYR A 5 -4.84 -15.61 -6.59
C TYR A 5 -5.58 -16.93 -6.84
N MET A 6 -5.61 -17.35 -8.09
CA MET A 6 -6.22 -18.59 -8.55
C MET A 6 -5.17 -19.37 -9.36
N CYS A 7 -4.91 -20.60 -8.96
CA CYS A 7 -3.96 -21.48 -9.63
C CYS A 7 -4.57 -22.87 -9.71
N ASP A 8 -4.95 -23.26 -10.92
CA ASP A 8 -5.37 -24.63 -11.23
C ASP A 8 -4.29 -25.34 -12.08
N GLU A 9 -4.61 -26.54 -12.59
CA GLU A 9 -3.68 -27.34 -13.37
C GLU A 9 -3.38 -26.77 -14.76
N VAL A 10 -4.21 -25.87 -15.27
CA VAL A 10 -4.17 -25.40 -16.68
C VAL A 10 -3.88 -23.91 -16.78
N ASP A 11 -4.35 -23.11 -15.81
CA ASP A 11 -4.25 -21.66 -15.82
C ASP A 11 -3.86 -21.07 -14.45
N VAL A 12 -3.18 -19.93 -14.53
CA VAL A 12 -2.82 -19.08 -13.39
C VAL A 12 -3.39 -17.69 -13.62
N SER A 13 -4.18 -17.20 -12.67
CA SER A 13 -4.80 -15.88 -12.78
C SER A 13 -4.90 -15.16 -11.44
N VAL A 14 -4.92 -13.83 -11.51
CA VAL A 14 -5.15 -12.95 -10.36
C VAL A 14 -6.38 -12.09 -10.65
N ALA A 15 -7.40 -12.21 -9.82
CA ALA A 15 -8.56 -11.32 -9.86
C ALA A 15 -8.35 -10.15 -8.91
N ILE A 16 -8.58 -8.92 -9.37
CA ILE A 16 -8.46 -7.70 -8.55
C ILE A 16 -9.82 -7.02 -8.46
N ARG A 17 -10.16 -6.51 -7.28
CA ARG A 17 -11.39 -5.73 -7.11
C ARG A 17 -11.37 -4.47 -8.00
N ILE A 18 -12.41 -4.32 -8.81
CA ILE A 18 -12.62 -3.15 -9.68
C ILE A 18 -12.68 -1.87 -8.83
N GLY A 19 -12.02 -0.81 -9.31
CA GLY A 19 -12.04 0.51 -8.68
C GLY A 19 -11.10 0.66 -7.48
N LEU A 20 -10.22 -0.31 -7.22
CA LEU A 20 -9.16 -0.12 -6.23
C LEU A 20 -8.20 0.99 -6.67
N PRO A 21 -7.80 1.89 -5.74
CA PRO A 21 -6.76 2.87 -6.03
C PRO A 21 -5.44 2.18 -6.41
N MET A 22 -4.61 2.87 -7.20
CA MET A 22 -3.37 2.33 -7.77
C MET A 22 -2.44 1.69 -6.73
N GLU A 23 -2.21 2.35 -5.60
CA GLU A 23 -1.29 1.87 -4.55
C GLU A 23 -1.78 0.54 -3.92
N PRO A 24 -3.05 0.42 -3.46
CA PRO A 24 -3.65 -0.87 -3.09
C PRO A 24 -3.60 -1.94 -4.17
N THR A 25 -3.81 -1.58 -5.44
CA THR A 25 -3.76 -2.52 -6.57
C THR A 25 -2.36 -3.08 -6.77
N LEU A 26 -1.34 -2.21 -6.77
CA LEU A 26 0.06 -2.62 -6.87
C LEU A 26 0.44 -3.55 -5.70
N PHE A 27 0.08 -3.18 -4.48
CA PHE A 27 0.37 -4.01 -3.31
C PHE A 27 -0.28 -5.39 -3.41
N ALA A 28 -1.56 -5.45 -3.81
CA ALA A 28 -2.28 -6.70 -3.96
C ALA A 28 -1.66 -7.59 -5.05
N LEU A 29 -1.27 -7.01 -6.19
CA LEU A 29 -0.60 -7.76 -7.26
C LEU A 29 0.72 -8.39 -6.82
N VAL A 30 1.55 -7.65 -6.09
CA VAL A 30 2.84 -8.17 -5.61
C VAL A 30 2.64 -9.18 -4.48
N HIS A 31 1.61 -9.01 -3.66
CA HIS A 31 1.18 -10.01 -2.68
C HIS A 31 0.85 -11.34 -3.36
N GLU A 32 -0.02 -11.32 -4.38
CA GLU A 32 -0.36 -12.53 -5.14
C GLU A 32 0.84 -13.10 -5.92
N LEU A 33 1.78 -12.26 -6.36
CA LEU A 33 3.02 -12.73 -7.00
C LEU A 33 3.86 -13.59 -6.05
N LYS A 34 3.89 -13.28 -4.75
CA LYS A 34 4.56 -14.13 -3.76
C LYS A 34 3.92 -15.51 -3.70
N HIS A 35 2.59 -15.56 -3.66
CA HIS A 35 1.87 -16.82 -3.64
C HIS A 35 2.14 -17.64 -4.90
N HIS A 36 2.17 -16.98 -6.06
CA HIS A 36 2.58 -17.62 -7.30
C HIS A 36 4.02 -18.10 -7.28
N TRP A 37 4.96 -17.38 -6.68
CA TRP A 37 6.36 -17.78 -6.75
C TRP A 37 6.75 -18.84 -5.72
N ALA A 38 6.19 -18.78 -4.51
CA ALA A 38 6.66 -19.54 -3.36
C ALA A 38 5.61 -20.47 -2.71
N ASP A 39 4.32 -20.25 -2.97
CA ASP A 39 3.25 -20.97 -2.25
C ASP A 39 2.36 -21.82 -3.18
N GLN A 40 2.73 -22.02 -4.44
CA GLN A 40 1.86 -22.71 -5.42
C GLN A 40 1.40 -24.09 -4.94
N GLU A 41 2.31 -24.88 -4.37
CA GLU A 41 1.99 -26.22 -3.88
C GLU A 41 0.99 -26.19 -2.73
N LEU A 42 1.15 -25.22 -1.81
CA LEU A 42 0.23 -25.02 -0.68
C LEU A 42 -1.14 -24.53 -1.12
N VAL A 43 -1.20 -23.66 -2.14
CA VAL A 43 -2.44 -23.18 -2.75
C VAL A 43 -3.16 -24.31 -3.49
N ARG A 44 -2.46 -25.08 -4.32
CA ARG A 44 -3.02 -26.20 -5.10
C ARG A 44 -3.56 -27.32 -4.23
N ALA A 45 -2.89 -27.60 -3.11
CA ALA A 45 -3.35 -28.60 -2.15
C ALA A 45 -4.55 -28.13 -1.30
N GLY A 46 -5.10 -26.93 -1.58
CA GLY A 46 -6.28 -26.39 -0.92
C GLY A 46 -6.02 -25.83 0.48
N TYR A 47 -4.76 -25.79 0.92
CA TYR A 47 -4.41 -25.31 2.26
C TYR A 47 -4.49 -23.78 2.34
N VAL A 48 -4.12 -23.07 1.28
CA VAL A 48 -4.10 -21.61 1.25
C VAL A 48 -5.30 -21.09 0.46
N THR A 49 -6.43 -20.88 1.13
CA THR A 49 -7.51 -20.03 0.61
C THR A 49 -7.28 -18.62 1.13
N CYS A 50 -6.97 -17.68 0.23
CA CYS A 50 -6.75 -16.29 0.62
C CYS A 50 -8.01 -15.76 1.31
N GLY A 51 -7.89 -15.34 2.57
CA GLY A 51 -9.00 -14.92 3.42
C GLY A 51 -9.39 -15.86 4.57
N ASP A 52 -8.85 -17.09 4.64
CA ASP A 52 -9.03 -17.98 5.80
C ASP A 52 -7.90 -17.77 6.84
N TYR A 53 -8.23 -17.00 7.88
CA TYR A 53 -7.26 -16.26 8.70
C TYR A 53 -6.50 -17.13 9.73
N ASN A 54 -6.92 -18.38 9.98
CA ASN A 54 -6.38 -19.17 11.10
C ASN A 54 -5.33 -20.21 10.72
N GLN A 55 -5.41 -20.83 9.53
CA GLN A 55 -4.43 -21.86 9.12
C GLN A 55 -3.26 -21.29 8.28
N ASN A 56 -3.44 -20.10 7.67
CA ASN A 56 -2.50 -19.54 6.70
C ASN A 56 -1.83 -18.24 7.14
N GLU A 57 -1.94 -17.87 8.42
CA GLU A 57 -1.53 -16.55 8.90
C GLU A 57 -0.05 -16.24 8.62
N LEU A 58 0.83 -17.25 8.75
CA LEU A 58 2.26 -17.09 8.45
C LEU A 58 2.52 -16.87 6.95
N VAL A 59 1.80 -17.59 6.09
CA VAL A 59 1.94 -17.48 4.63
C VAL A 59 1.49 -16.10 4.16
N GLU A 60 0.35 -15.63 4.66
CA GLU A 60 -0.21 -14.30 4.37
C GLU A 60 0.66 -13.16 4.93
N LYS A 61 1.15 -13.28 6.17
CA LYS A 61 2.14 -12.33 6.73
C LYS A 61 3.42 -12.28 5.91
N GLY A 62 3.88 -13.45 5.44
CA GLY A 62 5.03 -13.56 4.55
C GLY A 62 4.81 -12.84 3.22
N ALA A 63 3.64 -13.00 2.61
CA ALA A 63 3.25 -12.27 1.40
C ALA A 63 3.17 -10.76 1.62
N GLU A 64 2.63 -10.30 2.76
CA GLU A 64 2.62 -8.87 3.11
C GLU A 64 4.05 -8.29 3.28
N VAL A 65 4.95 -9.04 3.93
CA VAL A 65 6.36 -8.64 4.09
C VAL A 65 7.06 -8.61 2.75
N PHE A 66 6.89 -9.64 1.93
CA PHE A 66 7.43 -9.70 0.58
C PHE A 66 6.97 -8.51 -0.27
N ALA A 67 5.67 -8.23 -0.30
CA ALA A 67 5.14 -7.11 -1.07
C ALA A 67 5.69 -5.76 -0.58
N ALA A 68 5.87 -5.61 0.74
CA ALA A 68 6.49 -4.42 1.29
C ALA A 68 7.96 -4.25 0.89
N GLU A 69 8.77 -5.31 0.94
CA GLU A 69 10.18 -5.28 0.52
C GLU A 69 10.33 -5.10 -0.99
N PHE A 70 9.49 -5.78 -1.79
CA PHE A 70 9.57 -5.72 -3.25
C PHE A 70 9.21 -4.32 -3.78
N ILE A 71 8.18 -3.69 -3.21
CA ILE A 71 7.72 -2.37 -3.69
C ILE A 71 8.65 -1.25 -3.24
N TYR A 72 9.17 -1.34 -2.02
CA TYR A 72 10.06 -0.31 -1.48
C TYR A 72 11.07 -0.94 -0.52
N PRO A 73 12.23 -1.40 -1.03
CA PRO A 73 13.24 -2.09 -0.25
C PRO A 73 13.66 -1.32 0.99
N VAL A 74 13.92 -2.02 2.09
CA VAL A 74 14.20 -1.36 3.38
C VAL A 74 15.44 -0.46 3.31
N ALA A 75 16.43 -0.84 2.50
CA ALA A 75 17.64 -0.04 2.28
C ALA A 75 17.30 1.32 1.65
N GLU A 76 16.55 1.31 0.53
CA GLU A 76 16.12 2.54 -0.15
C GLU A 76 15.21 3.40 0.74
N PHE A 77 14.25 2.77 1.43
CA PHE A 77 13.38 3.47 2.37
C PHE A 77 14.20 4.14 3.48
N SER A 78 15.18 3.42 4.04
CA SER A 78 16.05 3.91 5.12
C SER A 78 16.91 5.08 4.67
N ASP A 79 17.41 5.06 3.45
CA ASP A 79 18.22 6.16 2.92
C ASP A 79 17.39 7.39 2.61
N ASP A 80 16.18 7.19 2.08
CA ASP A 80 15.24 8.28 1.84
C ASP A 80 14.79 8.94 3.15
N ILE A 81 14.45 8.18 4.20
CA ILE A 81 14.09 8.82 5.48
C ILE A 81 15.24 9.57 6.16
N LYS A 82 16.50 9.14 5.97
CA LYS A 82 17.67 9.87 6.49
C LYS A 82 17.81 11.24 5.82
N SER A 83 17.40 11.36 4.56
CA SER A 83 17.47 12.63 3.82
C SER A 83 16.55 13.73 4.37
N LEU A 84 15.50 13.37 5.14
CA LEU A 84 14.65 14.33 5.86
C LEU A 84 15.27 14.87 7.15
N GLY A 85 16.43 14.35 7.55
CA GLY A 85 17.10 14.70 8.78
C GLY A 85 16.42 14.10 10.02
N ASP A 86 17.10 14.30 11.15
CA ASP A 86 16.69 13.77 12.44
C ASP A 86 15.42 14.46 12.98
N GLY A 87 14.91 13.94 14.10
CA GLY A 87 13.76 14.50 14.80
C GLY A 87 12.49 13.65 14.69
N LYS A 88 11.53 13.96 15.56
CA LYS A 88 10.32 13.17 15.78
C LYS A 88 9.50 13.05 14.50
N TRP A 89 8.99 11.85 14.25
CA TRP A 89 7.98 11.62 13.22
C TRP A 89 6.63 12.14 13.70
N ASP A 90 6.10 13.15 13.00
CA ASP A 90 4.73 13.62 13.15
C ASP A 90 3.98 13.49 11.82
N VAL A 91 2.70 13.92 11.81
CA VAL A 91 1.84 13.81 10.63
C VAL A 91 2.42 14.61 9.46
N ASP A 92 2.94 15.81 9.72
CA ASP A 92 3.44 16.71 8.69
C ASP A 92 4.76 16.18 8.10
N LYS A 93 5.64 15.57 8.91
CA LYS A 93 6.87 14.90 8.45
C LYS A 93 6.55 13.67 7.59
N ILE A 94 5.51 12.89 7.92
CA ILE A 94 5.04 11.78 7.06
C ILE A 94 4.52 12.31 5.72
N ILE A 95 3.76 13.39 5.72
CA ILE A 95 3.23 13.99 4.49
C ILE A 95 4.37 14.52 3.62
N ARG A 96 5.31 15.27 4.22
CA ARG A 96 6.51 15.76 3.53
C ARG A 96 7.32 14.61 2.95
N PHE A 97 7.57 13.56 3.72
CA PHE A 97 8.22 12.36 3.21
C PHE A 97 7.51 11.82 1.96
N LYS A 98 6.19 11.62 2.03
CA LYS A 98 5.44 11.08 0.88
C LYS A 98 5.47 12.01 -0.34
N ARG A 99 5.45 13.33 -0.13
CA ARG A 99 5.38 14.33 -1.21
C ARG A 99 6.72 14.66 -1.85
N GLU A 100 7.77 14.74 -1.03
CA GLU A 100 9.04 15.39 -1.41
C GLU A 100 10.16 14.38 -1.60
N VAL A 101 10.10 13.23 -0.91
CA VAL A 101 11.24 12.30 -0.82
C VAL A 101 10.92 10.89 -1.31
N CYS A 102 9.73 10.39 -0.99
CA CYS A 102 9.32 9.02 -1.27
C CYS A 102 9.34 8.72 -2.78
N ARG A 103 10.26 7.83 -3.18
CA ARG A 103 10.43 7.44 -4.60
C ARG A 103 9.40 6.40 -5.05
N ALA A 104 8.84 5.65 -4.12
CA ALA A 104 7.88 4.60 -4.41
C ALA A 104 6.42 5.12 -4.37
N LYS A 105 5.55 4.52 -5.20
CA LYS A 105 4.11 4.80 -5.19
C LYS A 105 3.42 3.95 -4.11
N VAL A 106 3.43 4.45 -2.86
CA VAL A 106 2.92 3.72 -1.69
C VAL A 106 1.96 4.55 -0.84
N SER A 107 0.98 3.90 -0.21
CA SER A 107 -0.01 4.56 0.64
C SER A 107 0.56 5.10 1.96
N TYR A 108 -0.14 6.06 2.61
CA TYR A 108 0.23 6.49 3.96
C TYR A 108 0.24 5.35 4.96
N THR A 109 -0.68 4.38 4.81
CA THR A 109 -0.70 3.16 5.64
C THR A 109 0.57 2.34 5.47
N PHE A 110 1.08 2.23 4.25
CA PHE A 110 2.36 1.56 3.97
C PHE A 110 3.50 2.26 4.69
N VAL A 111 3.62 3.58 4.52
CA VAL A 111 4.69 4.38 5.15
C VAL A 111 4.64 4.24 6.67
N ARG A 112 3.45 4.36 7.28
CA ARG A 112 3.27 4.18 8.73
C ARG A 112 3.74 2.79 9.20
N LYS A 113 3.24 1.71 8.57
CA LYS A 113 3.63 0.33 8.91
C LYS A 113 5.14 0.12 8.76
N ARG A 114 5.77 0.77 7.78
CA ARG A 114 7.21 0.68 7.54
C ARG A 114 8.01 1.39 8.63
N LEU A 115 7.62 2.61 8.99
CA LEU A 115 8.21 3.34 10.11
C LEU A 115 8.03 2.61 11.44
N GLU A 116 6.86 1.99 11.66
CA GLU A 116 6.58 1.17 12.85
C GLU A 116 7.53 -0.02 12.94
N ARG A 117 7.72 -0.76 11.83
CA ARG A 117 8.68 -1.88 11.76
C ARG A 117 10.13 -1.46 12.00
N LEU A 118 10.49 -0.23 11.64
CA LEU A 118 11.81 0.35 11.92
C LEU A 118 11.93 0.90 13.35
N GLY A 119 10.88 0.85 14.17
CA GLY A 119 10.88 1.36 15.53
C GLY A 119 10.89 2.90 15.63
N LEU A 120 10.57 3.60 14.55
CA LEU A 120 10.62 5.07 14.48
C LEU A 120 9.32 5.73 14.96
N VAL A 121 8.22 4.97 15.01
CA VAL A 121 6.90 5.41 15.44
C VAL A 121 6.22 4.29 16.23
N SER A 122 5.32 4.63 17.16
CA SER A 122 4.48 3.62 17.83
C SER A 122 3.30 3.21 16.93
N ARG A 123 2.78 2.00 17.17
CA ARG A 123 1.67 1.41 16.40
C ARG A 123 0.42 2.29 16.38
N ASP A 124 0.11 2.90 17.52
CA ASP A 124 -1.07 3.73 17.80
C ASP A 124 -0.85 5.22 17.53
N GLN A 125 0.38 5.66 17.25
CA GLN A 125 0.76 7.07 17.15
C GLN A 125 -0.10 7.90 16.17
N PHE A 126 -0.62 7.27 15.13
CA PHE A 126 -1.39 7.93 14.07
C PHE A 126 -2.77 7.30 13.87
N ASP A 127 -3.31 6.63 14.88
CA ASP A 127 -4.65 6.07 14.79
C ASP A 127 -5.70 7.19 14.64
N GLY A 128 -6.62 7.01 13.69
CA GLY A 128 -7.64 8.00 13.34
C GLY A 128 -7.14 9.20 12.51
N VAL A 129 -5.84 9.31 12.21
CA VAL A 129 -5.29 10.41 11.42
C VAL A 129 -5.77 10.35 9.97
N LYS A 130 -6.35 11.46 9.49
CA LYS A 130 -6.80 11.63 8.10
C LYS A 130 -5.70 12.29 7.26
N PHE A 131 -4.66 11.53 6.91
CA PHE A 131 -3.49 12.05 6.17
C PHE A 131 -3.85 12.83 4.91
N GLN A 132 -4.79 12.34 4.09
CA GLN A 132 -5.21 13.05 2.87
C GLN A 132 -5.81 14.43 3.18
N LYS A 133 -6.60 14.55 4.24
CA LYS A 133 -7.17 15.83 4.65
C LYS A 133 -6.07 16.79 5.09
N ARG A 134 -5.11 16.29 5.87
CA ARG A 134 -3.99 17.11 6.35
C ARG A 134 -3.06 17.53 5.21
N GLU A 135 -2.81 16.64 4.25
CA GLU A 135 -2.05 16.94 3.05
C GLU A 135 -2.73 18.05 2.21
N GLU A 136 -4.06 18.03 2.11
CA GLU A 136 -4.84 19.08 1.45
C GLU A 136 -4.77 20.42 2.19
N GLU A 137 -4.65 20.42 3.52
CA GLU A 137 -4.44 21.64 4.31
C GLU A 137 -3.05 22.25 4.07
N ILE A 138 -2.02 21.42 3.88
CA ILE A 138 -0.63 21.86 3.70
C ILE A 138 -0.35 22.29 2.24
N TYR A 139 -0.79 21.50 1.26
CA TYR A 139 -0.45 21.69 -0.16
C TYR A 139 -1.64 22.15 -1.01
N GLY A 140 -2.82 22.30 -0.41
CA GLY A 140 -4.05 22.66 -1.11
C GLY A 140 -4.79 21.48 -1.72
N THR A 141 -6.02 21.77 -2.17
CA THR A 141 -6.94 20.79 -2.74
C THR A 141 -6.51 20.34 -4.15
N PRO A 142 -6.40 19.03 -4.44
CA PRO A 142 -6.10 18.53 -5.77
C PRO A 142 -7.06 19.06 -6.86
N LEU A 143 -6.53 19.31 -8.06
CA LEU A 143 -7.29 19.87 -9.19
C LEU A 143 -8.64 19.16 -9.43
N TYR A 144 -8.66 17.82 -9.38
CA TYR A 144 -9.87 17.03 -9.63
C TYR A 144 -10.98 17.21 -8.59
N LYS A 145 -10.66 17.72 -7.39
CA LYS A 145 -11.63 18.06 -6.34
C LYS A 145 -12.10 19.51 -6.42
N GLN A 146 -11.40 20.36 -7.17
CA GLN A 146 -11.74 21.77 -7.31
C GLN A 146 -13.05 21.93 -8.11
N ARG A 147 -13.90 22.84 -7.65
CA ARG A 147 -15.27 23.04 -8.17
C ARG A 147 -15.27 23.32 -9.68
N TRP A 148 -14.44 24.26 -10.14
CA TRP A 148 -14.35 24.65 -11.55
C TRP A 148 -13.96 23.47 -12.46
N PHE A 149 -13.08 22.57 -11.99
CA PHE A 149 -12.62 21.42 -12.77
C PHE A 149 -13.72 20.36 -12.90
N ARG A 150 -14.47 20.13 -11.82
CA ARG A 150 -15.65 19.25 -11.83
C ARG A 150 -16.74 19.76 -12.75
N ASP A 151 -17.02 21.06 -12.69
CA ASP A 151 -18.06 21.70 -13.50
C ASP A 151 -17.70 21.62 -14.99
N ARG A 152 -16.42 21.84 -15.34
CA ARG A 152 -15.91 21.70 -16.70
C ARG A 152 -15.97 20.26 -17.23
N ARG A 153 -15.71 19.24 -16.40
CA ARG A 153 -15.86 17.83 -16.82
C ARG A 153 -17.31 17.48 -17.10
N ARG A 154 -18.24 17.91 -16.24
CA ARG A 154 -19.67 17.66 -16.41
C ARG A 154 -20.20 18.25 -17.71
N ALA A 155 -19.77 19.47 -18.05
CA ALA A 155 -20.15 20.14 -19.30
C ALA A 155 -19.61 19.50 -20.59
N ARG A 156 -18.64 18.57 -20.53
CA ARG A 156 -18.11 17.86 -21.71
C ARG A 156 -18.71 16.47 -21.93
N THR A 157 -19.47 15.98 -20.95
CA THR A 157 -20.16 14.67 -21.00
C THR A 157 -21.67 14.81 -21.22
N SER A 158 -22.16 16.04 -21.34
CA SER A 158 -23.52 16.41 -21.74
C SER A 158 -23.52 16.81 -23.20
#